data_AF-A0AAP2RH29-F1
#
_entry.id   AF-A0AAP2RH29-F1
#
_cell.length_a   1.000
_cell.length_b   1.000
_cell.length_c   1.000
_cell.angle_alpha   90.00
_cell.angle_beta   90.00
_cell.angle_gamma   90.00
#
_symmetry.space_group_name_H-M   'P 1'
#
loop_
_entity.id
_entity.type
_entity.pdbx_description
1 polymer ?
#
loop_
_entity_poly.entity_id
_entity_poly.type
_entity_poly.pdbx_seq_one_letter_code
_entity_poly.pdbx_strand_id
1 'polypeptide(L)'
;MYKILTKDGRAKRARFETVHGVIETPVFMNVGTAAAIKGAVATSDLEQIGTQVELSNTYHLHVRPGDETVKKLGGLHKFMSWDKPILTDSGGFQVFSLAGLRKIKEEGVYFNSHVDGRKIFMGPEESMRIQSNLASTIAMAFDECAPAKAEREYIQNSVERTTRWLARCKTEMRRLNGLPDTINRCQLLFGINQGGTLEDVRVRHADIISEMDLDGYAVGGLAVGETHEEMYRILDVTVPHLPEDKPTYLMGVGTPANILEAVDRGVDFFDCVYPTRNGRHGHVYTDHGKMNLFNAKYELDDRPIEEGCGCPVCRRYSRAYIRHLLKAKEMLGMRFCVLHNLYFYNTMMKEIREAIEKHRFAEYKKEKLGRMSRPEMEKGE
;
A
#
# COMPACT_ATOMS: atom_id res chain seq x y z
N MET A 1 5.11 17.99 6.05
CA MET A 1 4.32 19.00 5.31
C MET A 1 4.02 18.47 3.91
N TYR A 2 2.76 18.46 3.47
CA TYR A 2 2.37 18.07 2.11
C TYR A 2 2.22 19.32 1.24
N LYS A 3 2.88 19.32 0.07
CA LYS A 3 2.89 20.46 -0.85
C LYS A 3 2.60 19.98 -2.26
N ILE A 4 1.49 20.44 -2.83
CA ILE A 4 1.18 20.26 -4.24
C ILE A 4 2.13 21.14 -5.07
N LEU A 5 2.81 20.52 -6.02
CA LEU A 5 3.73 21.18 -6.95
C LEU A 5 3.03 21.51 -8.27
N THR A 6 2.26 20.56 -8.80
CA THR A 6 1.55 20.69 -10.07
C THR A 6 0.29 19.82 -10.07
N LYS A 7 -0.72 20.22 -10.84
CA LYS A 7 -1.94 19.44 -11.09
C LYS A 7 -2.20 19.31 -12.58
N ASP A 8 -2.75 18.16 -12.97
CA ASP A 8 -3.32 17.92 -14.29
C ASP A 8 -4.72 17.33 -14.09
N GLY A 9 -5.75 18.16 -14.23
CA GLY A 9 -7.10 17.84 -13.73
C GLY A 9 -7.11 17.60 -12.21
N ARG A 10 -7.55 16.42 -11.79
CA ARG A 10 -7.54 15.98 -10.39
C ARG A 10 -6.23 15.29 -9.99
N ALA A 11 -5.40 14.87 -10.95
CA ALA A 11 -4.13 14.22 -10.66
C ALA A 11 -3.14 15.23 -10.06
N LYS A 12 -2.47 14.84 -8.97
CA LYS A 12 -1.58 15.72 -8.19
C LYS A 12 -0.15 15.21 -8.25
N ARG A 13 0.78 16.10 -8.58
CA ARG A 13 2.21 15.95 -8.33
C ARG A 13 2.51 16.71 -7.04
N ALA A 14 2.84 16.02 -5.96
CA ALA A 14 3.11 16.66 -4.68
C ALA A 14 4.31 16.06 -3.96
N ARG A 15 4.81 16.80 -2.98
CA ARG A 15 5.90 16.40 -2.09
C ARG A 15 5.40 16.31 -0.66
N PHE A 16 5.67 15.20 0.02
CA PHE A 16 5.36 15.03 1.43
C PHE A 16 6.65 14.93 2.25
N GLU A 17 6.97 15.98 3.00
CA GLU A 17 8.13 16.04 3.87
C GLU A 17 7.80 15.42 5.23
N THR A 18 8.59 14.43 5.65
CA THR A 18 8.46 13.71 6.92
C THR A 18 9.79 13.69 7.66
N VAL A 19 9.77 13.28 8.94
CA VAL A 19 11.00 13.17 9.76
C VAL A 19 11.97 12.08 9.28
N HIS A 20 11.50 11.12 8.47
CA HIS A 20 12.34 10.05 7.90
C HIS A 20 12.64 10.28 6.41
N GLY A 21 12.31 11.46 5.86
CA GLY A 21 12.63 11.81 4.48
C GLY A 21 11.41 12.24 3.66
N VAL A 22 11.65 12.45 2.38
CA VAL A 22 10.68 13.03 1.44
C VAL A 22 10.01 11.92 0.63
N ILE A 23 8.68 12.01 0.49
CA ILE A 23 7.88 11.15 -0.38
C ILE A 23 7.36 11.97 -1.54
N GLU A 24 7.74 11.62 -2.77
CA GLU A 24 7.20 12.22 -3.98
C GLU A 24 5.94 11.46 -4.45
N THR A 25 4.80 12.17 -4.56
CA THR A 25 3.49 11.58 -4.92
C THR A 25 3.07 11.92 -6.36
N PRO A 26 2.34 11.02 -7.06
CA PRO A 26 1.80 9.76 -6.56
C PRO A 26 2.88 8.69 -6.26
N VAL A 27 2.64 7.81 -5.30
CA VAL A 27 3.61 6.83 -4.79
C VAL A 27 2.99 5.45 -4.56
N PHE A 28 3.79 4.41 -4.79
CA PHE A 28 3.46 3.03 -4.49
C PHE A 28 4.31 2.57 -3.31
N MET A 29 3.66 2.03 -2.29
CA MET A 29 4.29 1.51 -1.08
C MET A 29 4.57 0.03 -1.24
N ASN A 30 5.85 -0.34 -1.12
CA ASN A 30 6.26 -1.73 -1.16
C ASN A 30 5.82 -2.41 0.14
N VAL A 31 5.10 -3.53 0.05
CA VAL A 31 4.47 -4.15 1.23
C VAL A 31 5.39 -5.18 1.90
N GLY A 32 5.85 -4.82 3.09
CA GLY A 32 6.52 -5.67 4.07
C GLY A 32 5.53 -6.32 5.02
N THR A 33 5.57 -7.65 5.13
CA THR A 33 4.63 -8.37 6.02
C THR A 33 5.18 -8.51 7.44
N ALA A 34 6.48 -8.75 7.59
CA ALA A 34 7.09 -8.98 8.91
C ALA A 34 8.47 -8.33 8.95
N ALA A 35 8.53 -6.99 8.80
CA ALA A 35 9.76 -6.22 8.64
C ALA A 35 10.62 -6.70 7.44
N ALA A 36 9.97 -7.30 6.44
CA ALA A 36 10.62 -7.86 5.27
C ALA A 36 9.63 -7.98 4.11
N ILE A 37 10.12 -7.67 2.92
CA ILE A 37 9.42 -7.87 1.66
C ILE A 37 9.48 -9.35 1.27
N LYS A 38 8.32 -9.98 1.09
CA LYS A 38 8.26 -11.40 0.69
C LYS A 38 8.81 -11.59 -0.72
N GLY A 39 9.80 -12.46 -0.86
CA GLY A 39 10.55 -12.67 -2.10
C GLY A 39 12.06 -12.60 -1.90
N ALA A 40 12.51 -12.71 -0.64
CA ALA A 40 13.90 -12.58 -0.24
C ALA A 40 14.53 -11.25 -0.67
N VAL A 41 13.76 -10.16 -0.80
CA VAL A 41 14.26 -8.82 -1.15
C VAL A 41 14.82 -8.15 0.09
N ALA A 42 16.07 -7.72 0.02
CA ALA A 42 16.78 -7.06 1.11
C ALA A 42 16.59 -5.54 1.05
N THR A 43 16.90 -4.85 2.14
CA THR A 43 16.76 -3.40 2.21
C THR A 43 17.65 -2.67 1.19
N SER A 44 18.85 -3.18 0.94
CA SER A 44 19.75 -2.66 -0.11
C SER A 44 19.16 -2.77 -1.52
N ASP A 45 18.32 -3.78 -1.77
CA ASP A 45 17.60 -3.86 -3.04
C ASP A 45 16.53 -2.76 -3.14
N LEU A 46 15.83 -2.46 -2.04
CA LEU A 46 14.81 -1.41 -1.99
C LEU A 46 15.39 -0.03 -2.26
N GLU A 47 16.57 0.24 -1.70
CA GLU A 47 17.37 1.43 -1.98
C GLU A 47 17.70 1.54 -3.47
N GLN A 48 18.14 0.43 -4.08
CA GLN A 48 18.56 0.40 -5.48
C GLN A 48 17.40 0.56 -6.47
N ILE A 49 16.20 0.09 -6.13
CA ILE A 49 15.02 0.17 -7.01
C ILE A 49 14.17 1.42 -6.81
N GLY A 50 14.68 2.42 -6.09
CA GLY A 50 14.00 3.71 -5.93
C GLY A 50 12.77 3.66 -5.01
N THR A 51 12.73 2.72 -4.05
CA THR A 51 11.66 2.68 -3.04
C THR A 51 11.77 3.94 -2.17
N GLN A 52 10.65 4.64 -2.01
CA GLN A 52 10.56 5.87 -1.22
C GLN A 52 9.90 5.63 0.14
N VAL A 53 8.95 4.70 0.20
CA VAL A 53 8.17 4.38 1.40
C VAL A 53 7.82 2.90 1.40
N GLU A 54 7.92 2.28 2.56
CA GLU A 54 7.50 0.90 2.80
C GLU A 54 6.19 0.89 3.61
N LEU A 55 5.27 -0.03 3.28
CA LEU A 55 4.19 -0.39 4.18
C LEU A 55 4.60 -1.60 5.00
N SER A 56 4.54 -1.53 6.33
CA SER A 56 4.80 -2.66 7.21
C SER A 56 3.58 -3.06 8.02
N ASN A 57 3.36 -4.37 8.14
CA ASN A 57 2.15 -4.88 8.78
C ASN A 57 2.23 -4.92 10.31
N THR A 58 1.37 -4.16 10.97
CA THR A 58 1.31 -4.05 12.44
C THR A 58 0.94 -5.37 13.09
N TYR A 59 -0.06 -6.07 12.56
CA TYR A 59 -0.55 -7.31 13.16
C TYR A 59 0.54 -8.38 13.22
N HIS A 60 1.22 -8.61 12.10
CA HIS A 60 2.27 -9.62 12.04
C HIS A 60 3.44 -9.27 12.97
N LEU A 61 3.88 -8.01 13.00
CA LEU A 61 4.97 -7.55 13.87
C LEU A 61 4.62 -7.64 15.36
N HIS A 62 3.37 -7.33 15.72
CA HIS A 62 2.88 -7.46 17.09
C HIS A 62 2.80 -8.92 17.55
N VAL A 63 2.38 -9.83 16.67
CA VAL A 63 2.34 -11.27 17.01
C VAL A 63 3.73 -11.86 17.06
N ARG A 64 4.61 -11.48 16.12
CA ARG A 64 6.00 -11.95 16.05
C ARG A 64 6.86 -10.96 15.27
N PRO A 65 7.90 -10.36 15.88
CA PRO A 65 8.55 -10.74 17.14
C PRO A 65 7.94 -10.12 18.42
N GLY A 66 6.87 -9.33 18.29
CA GLY A 66 6.35 -8.47 19.37
C GLY A 66 6.86 -7.05 19.22
N ASP A 67 5.96 -6.08 19.30
CA ASP A 67 6.26 -4.65 19.13
C ASP A 67 7.14 -4.09 20.26
N GLU A 68 7.00 -4.58 21.49
CA GLU A 68 7.90 -4.24 22.60
C GLU A 68 9.35 -4.70 22.33
N THR A 69 9.52 -5.86 21.68
CA THR A 69 10.84 -6.33 21.24
C THR A 69 11.41 -5.38 20.20
N VAL A 70 10.60 -4.98 19.21
CA VAL A 70 11.02 -4.03 18.17
C VAL A 70 11.37 -2.66 18.78
N LYS A 71 10.58 -2.14 19.73
CA LYS A 71 10.88 -0.91 20.48
C LYS A 71 12.22 -1.00 21.17
N LYS A 72 12.48 -2.08 21.92
CA LYS A 72 13.78 -2.29 22.61
C LYS A 72 14.97 -2.37 21.66
N LEU A 73 14.75 -2.83 20.43
CA LEU A 73 15.77 -2.87 19.38
C LEU A 73 15.93 -1.53 18.64
N GLY A 74 15.16 -0.50 19.01
CA GLY A 74 15.26 0.87 18.52
C GLY A 74 14.25 1.21 17.42
N GLY A 75 13.13 0.50 17.36
CA GLY A 75 12.04 0.75 16.40
C GLY A 75 12.29 0.05 15.07
N LEU A 76 11.26 0.08 14.21
CA LEU A 76 11.21 -0.71 13.00
C LEU A 76 12.30 -0.31 12.00
N HIS A 77 12.54 1.00 11.81
CA HIS A 77 13.59 1.54 10.96
C HIS A 77 14.96 0.90 11.25
N LYS A 78 15.37 0.89 12.53
CA LYS A 78 16.64 0.27 12.95
C LYS A 78 16.59 -1.25 12.86
N PHE A 79 15.46 -1.86 13.24
CA PHE A 79 15.29 -3.31 13.23
C PHE A 79 15.46 -3.92 11.84
N MET A 80 15.01 -3.23 10.80
CA MET A 80 15.05 -3.72 9.42
C MET A 80 16.06 -3.01 8.51
N SER A 81 16.90 -2.15 9.10
CA SER A 81 17.91 -1.36 8.39
C SER A 81 17.32 -0.46 7.28
N TRP A 82 16.14 0.12 7.50
CA TRP A 82 15.48 1.04 6.57
C TRP A 82 15.36 2.43 7.21
N ASP A 83 16.02 3.42 6.62
CA ASP A 83 16.11 4.79 7.14
C ASP A 83 15.12 5.77 6.52
N LYS A 84 14.32 5.30 5.56
CA LYS A 84 13.30 6.06 4.84
C LYS A 84 11.91 5.86 5.44
N PRO A 85 10.88 6.60 4.97
CA PRO A 85 9.55 6.49 5.54
C PRO A 85 8.96 5.08 5.56
N ILE A 86 8.25 4.79 6.66
CA ILE A 86 7.44 3.59 6.85
C ILE A 86 6.01 4.00 7.18
N LEU A 87 5.05 3.41 6.50
CA LEU A 87 3.64 3.41 6.89
C LEU A 87 3.31 2.09 7.58
N THR A 88 2.64 2.14 8.73
CA THR A 88 2.08 0.95 9.38
C THR A 88 0.58 0.91 9.23
N ASP A 89 0.04 -0.23 8.81
CA ASP A 89 -1.42 -0.43 8.84
C ASP A 89 -1.91 -0.56 10.29
N SER A 90 -3.22 -0.46 10.50
CA SER A 90 -3.79 -0.49 11.87
C SER A 90 -3.89 -1.90 12.46
N GLY A 91 -3.78 -2.93 11.61
CA GLY A 91 -4.13 -4.32 11.91
C GLY A 91 -5.63 -4.64 11.74
N GLY A 92 -6.48 -3.64 11.51
CA GLY A 92 -7.94 -3.81 11.36
C GLY A 92 -8.34 -4.70 10.18
N PHE A 93 -7.60 -4.67 9.07
CA PHE A 93 -7.88 -5.53 7.92
C PHE A 93 -7.52 -7.01 8.15
N GLN A 94 -6.50 -7.31 8.94
CA GLN A 94 -6.12 -8.69 9.26
C GLN A 94 -7.17 -9.29 10.20
N VAL A 95 -7.67 -8.46 11.12
CA VAL A 95 -8.89 -8.76 11.87
C VAL A 95 -10.06 -9.01 10.91
N PHE A 96 -10.25 -8.19 9.87
CA PHE A 96 -11.24 -8.42 8.80
C PHE A 96 -11.08 -9.80 8.11
N SER A 97 -9.85 -10.18 7.76
CA SER A 97 -9.56 -11.45 7.08
C SER A 97 -9.77 -12.70 7.95
N LEU A 98 -9.80 -12.54 9.28
CA LEU A 98 -10.03 -13.60 10.27
C LEU A 98 -11.50 -13.70 10.72
N ALA A 99 -12.46 -13.40 9.83
CA ALA A 99 -13.89 -13.21 10.15
C ALA A 99 -14.54 -14.33 10.99
N GLY A 100 -14.15 -15.59 10.80
CA GLY A 100 -14.69 -16.71 11.59
C GLY A 100 -14.20 -16.79 13.04
N LEU A 101 -13.17 -16.02 13.40
CA LEU A 101 -12.47 -16.12 14.69
C LEU A 101 -12.48 -14.80 15.48
N ARG A 102 -13.26 -13.79 15.04
CA ARG A 102 -13.28 -12.47 15.68
C ARG A 102 -14.61 -12.14 16.36
N LYS A 103 -14.55 -11.31 17.39
CA LYS A 103 -15.70 -10.66 18.03
C LYS A 103 -15.45 -9.16 18.11
N ILE A 104 -16.21 -8.40 17.33
CA ILE A 104 -16.16 -6.93 17.32
C ILE A 104 -17.09 -6.39 18.40
N LYS A 105 -16.62 -5.41 19.15
CA LYS A 105 -17.39 -4.62 20.10
C LYS A 105 -16.95 -3.15 20.04
N GLU A 106 -17.56 -2.28 20.83
CA GLU A 106 -17.21 -0.85 20.85
C GLU A 106 -15.81 -0.59 21.41
N GLU A 107 -15.35 -1.39 22.38
CA GLU A 107 -14.01 -1.25 22.95
C GLU A 107 -12.90 -1.59 21.94
N GLY A 108 -13.17 -2.50 21.00
CA GLY A 108 -12.21 -3.02 20.04
C GLY A 108 -12.61 -4.41 19.53
N VAL A 109 -11.61 -5.20 19.12
CA VAL A 109 -11.82 -6.53 18.54
C VAL A 109 -11.02 -7.60 19.28
N TYR A 110 -11.71 -8.71 19.56
CA TYR A 110 -11.10 -9.92 20.12
C TYR A 110 -10.93 -10.96 19.03
N PHE A 111 -9.76 -11.59 18.95
CA PHE A 111 -9.49 -12.66 17.99
C PHE A 111 -8.33 -13.54 18.46
N ASN A 112 -8.06 -14.63 17.76
CA ASN A 112 -6.94 -15.52 18.07
C ASN A 112 -5.75 -15.29 17.12
N SER A 113 -4.55 -15.33 17.68
CA SER A 113 -3.30 -15.33 16.92
C SER A 113 -3.23 -16.50 15.95
N HIS A 114 -2.89 -16.23 14.69
CA HIS A 114 -2.64 -17.27 13.68
C HIS A 114 -1.32 -18.03 13.90
N VAL A 115 -0.45 -17.56 14.79
CA VAL A 115 0.87 -18.16 15.04
C VAL A 115 0.82 -19.18 16.16
N ASP A 116 0.15 -18.87 17.27
CA ASP A 116 0.16 -19.64 18.51
C ASP A 116 -1.22 -19.81 19.15
N GLY A 117 -2.28 -19.31 18.51
CA GLY A 117 -3.66 -19.48 18.97
C GLY A 117 -4.07 -18.64 20.19
N ARG A 118 -3.16 -17.84 20.77
CA ARG A 118 -3.48 -17.01 21.95
C ARG A 118 -4.56 -15.98 21.63
N LYS A 119 -5.40 -15.66 22.61
CA LYS A 119 -6.41 -14.61 22.48
C LYS A 119 -5.73 -13.24 22.52
N ILE A 120 -6.08 -12.38 21.57
CA ILE A 120 -5.60 -11.01 21.42
C ILE A 120 -6.80 -10.08 21.47
N PHE A 121 -6.63 -8.96 22.17
CA PHE A 121 -7.51 -7.80 22.08
C PHE A 121 -6.78 -6.69 21.33
N MET A 122 -7.45 -6.07 20.37
CA MET A 122 -6.96 -4.92 19.62
C MET A 122 -8.05 -3.86 19.57
N GLY A 123 -7.84 -2.74 20.25
CA GLY A 123 -8.64 -1.53 20.12
C GLY A 123 -7.83 -0.37 19.52
N PRO A 124 -8.47 0.81 19.41
CA PRO A 124 -7.81 2.05 19.00
C PRO A 124 -6.52 2.33 19.77
N GLU A 125 -6.53 2.27 21.09
CA GLU A 125 -5.38 2.60 21.93
C GLU A 125 -4.27 1.55 21.82
N GLU A 126 -4.62 0.26 21.75
CA GLU A 126 -3.65 -0.81 21.52
C GLU A 126 -2.96 -0.65 20.16
N SER A 127 -3.73 -0.39 19.10
CA SER A 127 -3.18 -0.19 17.75
C SER A 127 -2.23 0.99 17.71
N MET A 128 -2.59 2.13 18.31
CA MET A 128 -1.71 3.31 18.37
C MET A 128 -0.45 3.04 19.19
N ARG A 129 -0.56 2.36 20.33
CA ARG A 129 0.60 1.98 21.16
C ARG A 129 1.56 1.07 20.39
N ILE A 130 1.04 0.07 19.69
CA ILE A 130 1.85 -0.84 18.88
C ILE A 130 2.56 -0.06 17.76
N GLN A 131 1.84 0.78 17.00
CA GLN A 131 2.43 1.56 15.92
C GLN A 131 3.47 2.57 16.44
N SER A 132 3.26 3.14 17.63
CA SER A 132 4.23 4.00 18.30
C SER A 132 5.48 3.24 18.74
N ASN A 133 5.33 2.02 19.26
CA ASN A 133 6.44 1.11 19.59
C ASN A 133 7.25 0.72 18.34
N LEU A 134 6.56 0.45 17.23
CA LEU A 134 7.19 0.21 15.92
C LEU A 134 7.85 1.47 15.36
N ALA A 135 7.47 2.66 15.83
CA ALA A 135 8.04 3.95 15.47
C ALA A 135 8.00 4.24 13.96
N SER A 136 6.90 3.88 13.30
CA SER A 136 6.69 4.17 11.88
C SER A 136 6.58 5.68 11.63
N THR A 137 6.70 6.10 10.38
CA THR A 137 6.52 7.50 9.98
C THR A 137 5.05 7.90 9.97
N ILE A 138 4.21 7.05 9.39
CA ILE A 138 2.77 7.23 9.24
C ILE A 138 2.08 6.05 9.89
N ALA A 139 1.14 6.31 10.79
CA ALA A 139 0.28 5.32 11.40
C ALA A 139 -1.14 5.44 10.84
N MET A 140 -1.74 4.30 10.53
CA MET A 140 -3.15 4.24 10.14
C MET A 140 -4.02 4.13 11.39
N ALA A 141 -5.08 4.94 11.46
CA ALA A 141 -6.09 4.83 12.52
C ALA A 141 -6.73 3.42 12.52
N PHE A 142 -7.09 2.92 13.70
CA PHE A 142 -7.83 1.68 13.83
C PHE A 142 -9.28 1.87 13.38
N ASP A 143 -9.74 0.99 12.50
CA ASP A 143 -11.03 1.09 11.83
C ASP A 143 -11.73 -0.28 11.78
N GLU A 144 -13.01 -0.24 11.44
CA GLU A 144 -13.75 -1.46 11.09
C GLU A 144 -14.02 -1.48 9.58
N CYS A 145 -13.32 -2.38 8.90
CA CYS A 145 -13.60 -2.66 7.49
C CYS A 145 -14.86 -3.54 7.37
N ALA A 146 -15.98 -2.95 6.94
CA ALA A 146 -17.18 -3.70 6.56
C ALA A 146 -17.02 -4.35 5.17
N PRO A 147 -17.63 -5.52 4.89
CA PRO A 147 -17.72 -6.02 3.53
C PRO A 147 -18.41 -5.01 2.60
N ALA A 148 -17.90 -4.83 1.37
CA ALA A 148 -18.40 -3.79 0.46
C ALA A 148 -19.90 -3.88 0.15
N LYS A 149 -20.45 -5.10 0.15
CA LYS A 149 -21.86 -5.41 -0.16
C LYS A 149 -22.69 -5.80 1.07
N ALA A 150 -22.24 -5.43 2.27
CA ALA A 150 -23.04 -5.64 3.48
C ALA A 150 -24.29 -4.74 3.48
N GLU A 151 -25.28 -5.11 4.31
CA GLU A 151 -26.49 -4.31 4.49
C GLU A 151 -26.17 -2.88 4.93
N ARG A 152 -26.95 -1.90 4.44
CA ARG A 152 -26.72 -0.47 4.70
C ARG A 152 -26.62 -0.16 6.20
N GLU A 153 -27.48 -0.76 7.01
CA GLU A 153 -27.46 -0.57 8.46
C GLU A 153 -26.14 -1.04 9.09
N TYR A 154 -25.61 -2.19 8.65
CA TYR A 154 -24.32 -2.68 9.11
C TYR A 154 -23.19 -1.72 8.72
N ILE A 155 -23.16 -1.29 7.46
CA ILE A 155 -22.16 -0.33 6.96
C ILE A 155 -22.19 0.97 7.77
N GLN A 156 -23.38 1.52 8.04
CA GLN A 156 -23.52 2.75 8.82
C GLN A 156 -23.02 2.58 10.24
N ASN A 157 -23.41 1.50 10.92
CA ASN A 157 -22.93 1.19 12.27
C ASN A 157 -21.40 1.05 12.32
N SER A 158 -20.78 0.42 11.31
CA SER A 158 -19.33 0.29 11.21
C SER A 158 -18.63 1.64 10.94
N VAL A 159 -19.24 2.51 10.13
CA VAL A 159 -18.72 3.87 9.85
C VAL A 159 -18.78 4.75 11.10
N GLU A 160 -19.88 4.72 11.84
CA GLU A 160 -20.02 5.47 13.09
C GLU A 160 -19.02 4.98 14.15
N ARG A 161 -18.82 3.66 14.26
CA ARG A 161 -17.78 3.08 15.11
C ARG A 161 -16.39 3.52 14.70
N THR A 162 -16.08 3.46 13.40
CA THR A 162 -14.81 3.93 12.83
C THR A 162 -14.57 5.41 13.15
N THR A 163 -15.59 6.25 13.08
CA THR A 163 -15.50 7.67 13.47
C THR A 163 -15.14 7.84 14.95
N ARG A 164 -15.81 7.11 15.85
CA ARG A 164 -15.51 7.14 17.30
C ARG A 164 -14.12 6.60 17.60
N TRP A 165 -13.70 5.54 16.91
CA TRP A 165 -12.36 4.96 17.03
C TRP A 165 -11.27 5.90 16.51
N LEU A 166 -11.52 6.66 15.45
CA LEU A 166 -10.59 7.67 14.95
C LEU A 166 -10.34 8.77 15.98
N ALA A 167 -11.36 9.23 16.69
CA ALA A 167 -11.21 10.21 17.76
C ALA A 167 -10.35 9.68 18.92
N ARG A 168 -10.52 8.40 19.28
CA ARG A 168 -9.68 7.68 20.25
C ARG A 168 -8.24 7.56 19.76
N CYS A 169 -8.02 7.14 18.51
CA CYS A 169 -6.70 7.06 17.90
C CYS A 169 -5.97 8.40 17.93
N LYS A 170 -6.66 9.49 17.55
CA LYS A 170 -6.10 10.85 17.55
C LYS A 170 -5.69 11.30 18.96
N THR A 171 -6.51 11.01 19.95
CA THR A 171 -6.22 11.34 21.36
C THR A 171 -5.01 10.57 21.87
N GLU A 172 -4.98 9.26 21.62
CA GLU A 172 -3.89 8.41 22.07
C GLU A 172 -2.57 8.72 21.34
N MET A 173 -2.60 8.97 20.03
CA MET A 173 -1.42 9.38 19.26
C MET A 173 -0.79 10.65 19.82
N ARG A 174 -1.61 11.67 20.15
CA ARG A 174 -1.13 12.91 20.78
C ARG A 174 -0.44 12.63 22.12
N ARG A 175 -1.02 11.75 22.95
CA ARG A 175 -0.43 11.35 24.23
C ARG A 175 0.91 10.64 24.01
N LEU A 176 0.95 9.64 23.12
CA LEU A 176 2.14 8.83 22.83
C LEU A 176 3.29 9.68 22.25
N ASN A 177 3.01 10.56 21.29
CA ASN A 177 4.02 11.49 20.74
C ASN A 177 4.60 12.43 21.82
N GLY A 178 3.83 12.73 22.87
CA GLY A 178 4.26 13.53 24.01
C GLY A 178 5.19 12.82 24.98
N LEU A 179 5.22 11.48 25.03
CA LEU A 179 5.98 10.72 26.01
C LEU A 179 7.50 10.80 25.75
N PRO A 180 8.33 10.81 26.81
CA PRO A 180 9.79 10.92 26.68
C PRO A 180 10.46 9.65 26.14
N ASP A 181 9.84 8.48 26.30
CA ASP A 181 10.37 7.19 25.86
C ASP A 181 9.89 6.77 24.46
N THR A 182 9.10 7.62 23.80
CA THR A 182 8.63 7.40 22.43
C THR A 182 9.76 7.64 21.43
N ILE A 183 10.02 6.64 20.58
CA ILE A 183 11.11 6.67 19.60
C ILE A 183 10.84 7.73 18.52
N ASN A 184 9.66 7.68 17.88
CA ASN A 184 9.23 8.70 16.92
C ASN A 184 8.13 9.58 17.54
N ARG A 185 8.50 10.78 17.99
CA ARG A 185 7.57 11.76 18.59
C ARG A 185 6.80 12.61 17.57
N CYS A 186 7.08 12.41 16.28
CA CYS A 186 6.47 13.12 15.15
C CYS A 186 5.74 12.14 14.23
N GLN A 187 5.20 11.03 14.79
CA GLN A 187 4.43 10.06 14.03
C GLN A 187 3.13 10.70 13.54
N LEU A 188 2.88 10.56 12.24
CA LEU A 188 1.73 11.13 11.54
C LEU A 188 0.54 10.17 11.62
N LEU A 189 -0.68 10.68 11.68
CA LEU A 189 -1.90 9.87 11.75
C LEU A 189 -2.76 10.06 10.50
N PHE A 190 -3.06 8.96 9.81
CA PHE A 190 -4.02 8.95 8.70
C PHE A 190 -5.36 8.37 9.14
N GLY A 191 -6.44 9.09 8.83
CA GLY A 191 -7.82 8.62 9.01
C GLY A 191 -8.27 7.73 7.86
N ILE A 192 -9.28 6.90 8.06
CA ILE A 192 -9.78 5.97 7.04
C ILE A 192 -11.26 6.24 6.77
N ASN A 193 -11.56 6.76 5.58
CA ASN A 193 -12.91 6.83 5.06
C ASN A 193 -13.42 5.41 4.77
N GLN A 194 -14.55 5.09 5.40
CA GLN A 194 -15.34 3.87 5.24
C GLN A 194 -16.74 4.19 4.67
N GLY A 195 -17.45 3.16 4.20
CA GLY A 195 -18.82 3.30 3.67
C GLY A 195 -19.24 2.29 2.60
N GLY A 196 -18.42 1.26 2.33
CA GLY A 196 -18.69 0.29 1.26
C GLY A 196 -18.86 0.98 -0.09
N THR A 197 -19.89 0.58 -0.84
CA THR A 197 -20.29 1.20 -2.11
C THR A 197 -21.46 2.20 -1.96
N LEU A 198 -21.70 2.74 -0.76
CA LEU A 198 -22.78 3.69 -0.49
C LEU A 198 -22.26 5.13 -0.54
N GLU A 199 -22.60 5.84 -1.62
CA GLU A 199 -22.08 7.19 -1.91
C GLU A 199 -22.42 8.21 -0.83
N ASP A 200 -23.67 8.22 -0.35
CA ASP A 200 -24.13 9.15 0.70
C ASP A 200 -23.41 8.94 2.05
N VAL A 201 -23.06 7.68 2.35
CA VAL A 201 -22.31 7.32 3.55
C VAL A 201 -20.85 7.74 3.41
N ARG A 202 -20.25 7.49 2.23
CA ARG A 202 -18.86 7.85 1.92
C ARG A 202 -18.62 9.34 1.99
N VAL A 203 -19.46 10.13 1.34
CA VAL A 203 -19.39 11.60 1.31
C VAL A 203 -19.50 12.16 2.72
N ARG A 204 -20.57 11.80 3.44
CA ARG A 204 -20.79 12.26 4.82
C ARG A 204 -19.64 11.89 5.74
N HIS A 205 -19.10 10.68 5.63
CA HIS A 205 -17.97 10.27 6.45
C HIS A 205 -16.68 11.00 6.07
N ALA A 206 -16.47 11.32 4.78
CA ALA A 206 -15.35 12.15 4.33
C ALA A 206 -15.43 13.56 4.93
N ASP A 207 -16.62 14.18 4.90
CA ASP A 207 -16.84 15.50 5.52
C ASP A 207 -16.52 15.46 7.03
N ILE A 208 -17.06 14.47 7.76
CA ILE A 208 -16.85 14.32 9.21
C ILE A 208 -15.37 14.16 9.57
N ILE A 209 -14.63 13.27 8.90
CA ILE A 209 -13.22 13.04 9.25
C ILE A 209 -12.32 14.21 8.82
N SER A 210 -12.73 14.97 7.81
CA SER A 210 -12.01 16.17 7.35
C SER A 210 -11.98 17.26 8.42
N GLU A 211 -13.07 17.44 9.17
CA GLU A 211 -13.14 18.35 10.32
C GLU A 211 -12.16 17.97 11.44
N MET A 212 -11.68 16.72 11.44
CA MET A 212 -10.71 16.25 12.42
C MET A 212 -9.25 16.62 12.08
N ASP A 213 -8.96 17.40 11.03
CA ASP A 213 -7.60 17.91 10.69
C ASP A 213 -6.47 16.91 10.98
N LEU A 214 -6.44 15.83 10.19
CA LEU A 214 -5.45 14.77 10.27
C LEU A 214 -4.28 15.05 9.32
N ASP A 215 -3.23 14.23 9.40
CA ASP A 215 -2.04 14.38 8.55
C ASP A 215 -2.26 13.85 7.13
N GLY A 216 -3.30 13.02 6.93
CA GLY A 216 -3.70 12.43 5.66
C GLY A 216 -4.96 11.58 5.78
N TYR A 217 -5.50 11.19 4.64
CA TYR A 217 -6.79 10.52 4.55
C TYR A 217 -6.74 9.34 3.60
N ALA A 218 -7.16 8.18 4.07
CA ALA A 218 -7.26 6.98 3.27
C ALA A 218 -8.70 6.69 2.87
N VAL A 219 -8.88 6.02 1.73
CA VAL A 219 -10.13 5.40 1.30
C VAL A 219 -9.97 3.90 1.51
N GLY A 220 -10.61 3.38 2.57
CA GLY A 220 -10.60 1.97 2.95
C GLY A 220 -11.87 1.24 2.51
N GLY A 221 -11.90 -0.09 2.68
CA GLY A 221 -13.08 -0.90 2.38
C GLY A 221 -13.45 -0.97 0.89
N LEU A 222 -12.46 -0.79 0.01
CA LEU A 222 -12.51 -1.04 -1.43
C LEU A 222 -11.49 -2.13 -1.78
N ALA A 223 -11.58 -2.68 -2.99
CA ALA A 223 -10.96 -3.91 -3.47
C ALA A 223 -11.30 -5.16 -2.62
N VAL A 224 -12.52 -5.21 -2.08
CA VAL A 224 -12.98 -6.28 -1.17
C VAL A 224 -14.24 -7.00 -1.65
N GLY A 225 -14.60 -6.83 -2.94
CA GLY A 225 -15.65 -7.61 -3.60
C GLY A 225 -16.57 -6.80 -4.53
N GLU A 226 -16.35 -5.50 -4.62
CA GLU A 226 -16.99 -4.62 -5.59
C GLU A 226 -16.29 -4.67 -6.96
N THR A 227 -16.98 -4.19 -7.99
CA THR A 227 -16.45 -4.05 -9.35
C THR A 227 -15.50 -2.86 -9.46
N HIS A 228 -14.62 -2.84 -10.47
CA HIS A 228 -13.77 -1.67 -10.73
C HIS A 228 -14.58 -0.40 -10.97
N GLU A 229 -15.73 -0.50 -11.65
CA GLU A 229 -16.62 0.64 -11.91
C GLU A 229 -17.23 1.20 -10.61
N GLU A 230 -17.66 0.33 -9.69
CA GLU A 230 -18.13 0.76 -8.36
C GLU A 230 -17.01 1.44 -7.58
N MET A 231 -15.80 0.87 -7.57
CA MET A 231 -14.65 1.49 -6.92
C MET A 231 -14.36 2.88 -7.50
N TYR A 232 -14.34 3.02 -8.84
CA TYR A 232 -14.11 4.31 -9.50
C TYR A 232 -15.18 5.34 -9.17
N ARG A 233 -16.46 4.94 -9.19
CA ARG A 233 -17.58 5.79 -8.82
C ARG A 233 -17.46 6.29 -7.38
N ILE A 234 -17.05 5.41 -6.45
CA ILE A 234 -16.83 5.80 -5.06
C ILE A 234 -15.67 6.79 -4.93
N LEU A 235 -14.57 6.61 -5.67
CA LEU A 235 -13.48 7.60 -5.71
C LEU A 235 -13.93 8.94 -6.29
N ASP A 236 -14.77 8.91 -7.33
CA ASP A 236 -15.29 10.11 -7.98
C ASP A 236 -16.08 10.99 -7.00
N VAL A 237 -16.92 10.39 -6.13
CA VAL A 237 -17.73 11.12 -5.14
C VAL A 237 -17.01 11.37 -3.82
N THR A 238 -16.06 10.52 -3.40
CA THR A 238 -15.45 10.63 -2.06
C THR A 238 -14.26 11.59 -2.03
N VAL A 239 -13.34 11.46 -2.99
CA VAL A 239 -12.08 12.22 -2.97
C VAL A 239 -12.27 13.74 -3.03
N PRO A 240 -13.28 14.32 -3.71
CA PRO A 240 -13.51 15.77 -3.69
C PRO A 240 -13.90 16.32 -2.31
N HIS A 241 -14.35 15.47 -1.40
CA HIS A 241 -14.74 15.84 -0.02
C HIS A 241 -13.58 15.70 0.97
N LEU A 242 -12.43 15.18 0.53
CA LEU A 242 -11.23 15.10 1.36
C LEU A 242 -10.39 16.39 1.20
N PRO A 243 -9.62 16.80 2.22
CA PRO A 243 -8.81 18.02 2.14
C PRO A 243 -7.73 17.88 1.07
N GLU A 244 -7.74 18.78 0.10
CA GLU A 244 -6.82 18.71 -1.05
C GLU A 244 -5.36 18.92 -0.64
N ASP A 245 -5.11 19.72 0.41
CA ASP A 245 -3.80 20.01 0.99
C ASP A 245 -3.25 18.87 1.87
N LYS A 246 -3.91 17.71 1.86
CA LYS A 246 -3.49 16.50 2.56
C LYS A 246 -3.40 15.32 1.56
N PRO A 247 -2.50 14.35 1.79
CA PRO A 247 -2.36 13.19 0.93
C PRO A 247 -3.60 12.29 0.99
N THR A 248 -4.04 11.80 -0.16
CA THR A 248 -5.12 10.80 -0.29
C THR A 248 -4.54 9.39 -0.56
N TYR A 249 -4.89 8.41 0.25
CA TYR A 249 -4.36 7.03 0.17
C TYR A 249 -5.44 6.01 -0.19
N LEU A 250 -5.31 5.32 -1.33
CA LEU A 250 -6.19 4.20 -1.67
C LEU A 250 -5.58 2.87 -1.21
N MET A 251 -6.21 2.24 -0.23
CA MET A 251 -5.68 1.05 0.43
C MET A 251 -5.91 -0.22 -0.39
N GLY A 252 -4.87 -1.05 -0.55
CA GLY A 252 -4.97 -2.40 -1.09
C GLY A 252 -5.16 -2.53 -2.61
N VAL A 253 -5.18 -1.41 -3.35
CA VAL A 253 -5.33 -1.39 -4.81
C VAL A 253 -3.96 -1.38 -5.49
N GLY A 254 -3.76 -2.30 -6.44
CA GLY A 254 -2.44 -2.48 -7.05
C GLY A 254 -2.34 -2.96 -8.46
N THR A 255 -3.41 -3.06 -9.26
CA THR A 255 -3.21 -3.27 -10.70
C THR A 255 -2.75 -1.95 -11.33
N PRO A 256 -1.87 -1.97 -12.35
CA PRO A 256 -1.42 -0.74 -13.01
C PRO A 256 -2.58 0.11 -13.54
N ALA A 257 -3.60 -0.53 -14.10
CA ALA A 257 -4.80 0.15 -14.58
C ALA A 257 -5.55 0.86 -13.45
N ASN A 258 -5.82 0.18 -12.33
CA ASN A 258 -6.56 0.77 -11.23
C ASN A 258 -5.78 1.92 -10.58
N ILE A 259 -4.43 1.84 -10.54
CA ILE A 259 -3.61 2.95 -10.05
C ILE A 259 -3.75 4.17 -10.98
N LEU A 260 -3.64 3.99 -12.30
CA LEU A 260 -3.80 5.09 -13.25
C LEU A 260 -5.19 5.73 -13.16
N GLU A 261 -6.24 4.92 -13.03
CA GLU A 261 -7.62 5.40 -12.85
C GLU A 261 -7.82 6.15 -11.53
N ALA A 262 -7.18 5.72 -10.45
CA ALA A 262 -7.27 6.36 -9.14
C ALA A 262 -6.44 7.65 -9.07
N VAL A 263 -5.27 7.71 -9.71
CA VAL A 263 -4.49 8.95 -9.85
C VAL A 263 -5.29 10.00 -10.61
N ASP A 264 -5.98 9.62 -11.68
CA ASP A 264 -6.88 10.49 -12.44
C ASP A 264 -8.01 11.08 -11.57
N ARG A 265 -8.30 10.44 -10.43
CA ARG A 265 -9.31 10.84 -9.45
C ARG A 265 -8.73 11.54 -8.23
N GLY A 266 -7.42 11.79 -8.20
CA GLY A 266 -6.74 12.57 -7.17
C GLY A 266 -6.14 11.77 -6.01
N VAL A 267 -5.97 10.45 -6.18
CA VAL A 267 -5.28 9.61 -5.18
C VAL A 267 -3.75 9.77 -5.30
N ASP A 268 -3.09 9.85 -4.14
CA ASP A 268 -1.64 10.08 -4.00
C ASP A 268 -0.84 8.82 -3.59
N PHE A 269 -1.41 7.96 -2.74
CA PHE A 269 -0.73 6.78 -2.17
C PHE A 269 -1.45 5.50 -2.57
N PHE A 270 -0.65 4.46 -2.79
CA PHE A 270 -1.12 3.11 -3.13
C PHE A 270 -0.27 2.07 -2.42
N ASP A 271 -0.87 0.92 -2.11
CA ASP A 271 -0.14 -0.27 -1.70
C ASP A 271 -0.82 -1.51 -2.27
N CYS A 272 -0.03 -2.54 -2.53
CA CYS A 272 -0.59 -3.86 -2.82
C CYS A 272 0.47 -4.94 -2.74
N VAL A 273 0.05 -6.14 -2.32
CA VAL A 273 0.91 -7.33 -2.37
C VAL A 273 1.04 -7.92 -3.77
N TYR A 274 0.28 -7.45 -4.77
CA TYR A 274 0.26 -8.03 -6.12
C TYR A 274 1.63 -8.13 -6.78
N PRO A 275 2.50 -7.11 -6.77
CA PRO A 275 3.81 -7.19 -7.42
C PRO A 275 4.66 -8.31 -6.84
N THR A 276 4.70 -8.42 -5.51
CA THR A 276 5.51 -9.44 -4.82
C THR A 276 4.86 -10.82 -4.88
N ARG A 277 3.54 -10.91 -4.70
CA ARG A 277 2.79 -12.17 -4.78
C ARG A 277 2.88 -12.78 -6.18
N ASN A 278 2.68 -12.00 -7.23
CA ASN A 278 2.76 -12.48 -8.61
C ASN A 278 4.21 -12.83 -8.99
N GLY A 279 5.19 -12.01 -8.57
CA GLY A 279 6.60 -12.29 -8.82
C GLY A 279 7.04 -13.64 -8.25
N ARG A 280 6.61 -13.99 -7.02
CA ARG A 280 6.88 -15.31 -6.43
C ARG A 280 6.28 -16.48 -7.21
N HIS A 281 5.31 -16.24 -8.07
CA HIS A 281 4.72 -17.26 -8.94
C HIS A 281 5.18 -17.10 -10.40
N GLY A 282 6.32 -16.47 -10.65
CA GLY A 282 6.91 -16.33 -12.00
C GLY A 282 6.17 -15.36 -12.92
N HIS A 283 5.23 -14.57 -12.38
CA HIS A 283 4.48 -13.59 -13.16
C HIS A 283 5.09 -12.20 -13.00
N VAL A 284 5.48 -11.60 -14.12
CA VAL A 284 6.16 -10.29 -14.15
C VAL A 284 5.38 -9.26 -14.95
N TYR A 285 5.47 -7.99 -14.54
CA TYR A 285 4.84 -6.86 -15.22
C TYR A 285 5.85 -6.16 -16.14
N THR A 286 5.41 -5.81 -17.34
CA THR A 286 6.16 -5.02 -18.33
C THR A 286 5.25 -3.98 -18.95
N ASP A 287 5.81 -3.06 -19.72
CA ASP A 287 5.04 -2.10 -20.53
C ASP A 287 4.19 -2.80 -21.60
N HIS A 288 4.52 -4.05 -21.94
CA HIS A 288 3.79 -4.90 -22.88
C HIS A 288 2.83 -5.87 -22.19
N GLY A 289 2.54 -5.63 -20.91
CA GLY A 289 1.59 -6.41 -20.13
C GLY A 289 2.25 -7.44 -19.22
N LYS A 290 1.47 -8.44 -18.83
CA LYS A 290 1.88 -9.43 -17.83
C LYS A 290 2.45 -10.67 -18.52
N MET A 291 3.68 -11.05 -18.17
CA MET A 291 4.33 -12.26 -18.66
C MET A 291 4.31 -13.36 -17.61
N ASN A 292 4.23 -14.62 -18.05
CA ASN A 292 4.45 -15.80 -17.21
C ASN A 292 5.76 -16.50 -17.63
N LEU A 293 6.83 -16.34 -16.84
CA LEU A 293 8.15 -16.86 -17.17
C LEU A 293 8.26 -18.39 -17.12
N PHE A 294 7.22 -19.11 -16.70
CA PHE A 294 7.15 -20.57 -16.84
C PHE A 294 6.89 -21.04 -18.28
N ASN A 295 6.42 -20.16 -19.17
CA ASN A 295 6.05 -20.53 -20.53
C ASN A 295 7.25 -21.10 -21.31
N ALA A 296 7.00 -22.13 -22.13
CA ALA A 296 8.05 -22.81 -22.90
C ALA A 296 8.77 -21.90 -23.90
N LYS A 297 8.07 -20.90 -24.46
CA LYS A 297 8.65 -19.92 -25.40
C LYS A 297 9.88 -19.16 -24.85
N TYR A 298 10.06 -19.12 -23.53
CA TYR A 298 11.20 -18.45 -22.90
C TYR A 298 12.39 -19.38 -22.63
N GLU A 299 12.34 -20.65 -23.05
CA GLU A 299 13.39 -21.64 -22.75
C GLU A 299 14.77 -21.28 -23.33
N LEU A 300 14.79 -20.67 -24.52
CA LEU A 300 16.00 -20.23 -25.20
C LEU A 300 16.01 -18.70 -25.42
N ASP A 301 15.12 -17.96 -24.76
CA ASP A 301 15.03 -16.51 -24.89
C ASP A 301 16.12 -15.83 -24.06
N ASP A 302 17.18 -15.36 -24.73
CA ASP A 302 18.36 -14.73 -24.13
C ASP A 302 18.14 -13.25 -23.75
N ARG A 303 17.02 -12.65 -24.14
CA ARG A 303 16.64 -11.28 -23.79
C ARG A 303 16.33 -11.15 -22.29
N PRO A 304 16.45 -9.94 -21.70
CA PRO A 304 16.00 -9.68 -20.34
C PRO A 304 14.47 -9.77 -20.23
N ILE A 305 13.91 -9.73 -19.01
CA ILE A 305 12.44 -9.70 -18.83
C ILE A 305 11.82 -8.59 -19.71
N GLU A 306 12.43 -7.42 -19.72
CA GLU A 306 12.00 -6.28 -20.51
C GLU A 306 13.22 -5.49 -21.01
N GLU A 307 13.27 -5.27 -22.33
CA GLU A 307 14.32 -4.45 -22.95
C GLU A 307 14.20 -2.99 -22.50
N GLY A 308 15.32 -2.37 -22.17
CA GLY A 308 15.33 -1.00 -21.63
C GLY A 308 15.00 -0.89 -20.13
N CYS A 309 14.56 -1.97 -19.46
CA CYS A 309 14.33 -1.94 -18.03
C CYS A 309 15.67 -1.84 -17.25
N GLY A 310 15.81 -0.77 -16.47
CA GLY A 310 17.02 -0.48 -15.68
C GLY A 310 17.18 -1.29 -14.40
N CYS A 311 16.28 -2.23 -14.09
CA CYS A 311 16.33 -2.98 -12.85
C CYS A 311 17.60 -3.87 -12.76
N PRO A 312 18.07 -4.24 -11.55
CA PRO A 312 19.26 -5.07 -11.39
C PRO A 312 19.18 -6.43 -12.10
N VAL A 313 17.97 -6.94 -12.32
CA VAL A 313 17.72 -8.22 -12.98
C VAL A 313 17.86 -8.10 -14.50
N CYS A 314 17.11 -7.19 -15.12
CA CYS A 314 17.10 -6.98 -16.58
C CYS A 314 18.46 -6.55 -17.14
N ARG A 315 19.33 -5.94 -16.33
CA ARG A 315 20.68 -5.58 -16.76
C ARG A 315 21.65 -6.76 -16.87
N ARG A 316 21.30 -7.94 -16.34
CA ARG A 316 22.26 -9.05 -16.17
C ARG A 316 21.75 -10.42 -16.59
N TYR A 317 20.46 -10.68 -16.46
CA TYR A 317 19.91 -12.03 -16.58
C TYR A 317 18.87 -12.13 -17.69
N SER A 318 18.92 -13.23 -18.43
CA SER A 318 17.97 -13.56 -19.49
C SER A 318 16.70 -14.20 -18.95
N ARG A 319 15.62 -14.13 -19.74
CA ARG A 319 14.37 -14.86 -19.50
C ARG A 319 14.62 -16.37 -19.41
N ALA A 320 15.48 -16.93 -20.25
CA ALA A 320 15.88 -18.33 -20.22
C ALA A 320 16.48 -18.75 -18.87
N TYR A 321 17.43 -17.97 -18.34
CA TYR A 321 18.04 -18.27 -17.05
C TYR A 321 17.03 -18.16 -15.91
N ILE A 322 16.21 -17.12 -15.90
CA ILE A 322 15.18 -16.92 -14.86
C ILE A 322 14.15 -18.05 -14.91
N ARG A 323 13.71 -18.46 -16.13
CA ARG A 323 12.82 -19.61 -16.31
C ARG A 323 13.46 -20.89 -15.78
N HIS A 324 14.74 -21.14 -16.09
CA HIS A 324 15.45 -22.30 -15.56
C HIS A 324 15.43 -22.32 -14.02
N LEU A 325 15.77 -21.20 -13.36
CA LEU A 325 15.71 -21.08 -11.90
C LEU A 325 14.30 -21.35 -11.35
N LEU A 326 13.26 -20.81 -11.99
CA LEU A 326 11.88 -21.04 -11.59
C LEU A 326 11.47 -22.52 -11.74
N LYS A 327 11.86 -23.19 -12.83
CA LYS A 327 11.58 -24.61 -13.07
C LYS A 327 12.36 -25.50 -12.09
N ALA A 328 13.58 -25.12 -11.74
CA ALA A 328 14.41 -25.77 -10.73
C ALA A 328 13.94 -25.49 -9.29
N LYS A 329 12.96 -24.59 -9.09
CA LYS A 329 12.46 -24.14 -7.78
C LYS A 329 13.52 -23.45 -6.93
N GLU A 330 14.51 -22.84 -7.58
CA GLU A 330 15.52 -22.02 -6.92
C GLU A 330 14.88 -20.71 -6.43
N MET A 331 15.12 -20.36 -5.16
CA MET A 331 14.57 -19.14 -4.56
C MET A 331 14.97 -17.88 -5.33
N LEU A 332 16.14 -17.92 -5.97
CA LEU A 332 16.69 -16.82 -6.76
C LEU A 332 15.77 -16.42 -7.93
N GLY A 333 15.13 -17.38 -8.60
CA GLY A 333 14.22 -17.09 -9.70
C GLY A 333 13.01 -16.27 -9.24
N MET A 334 12.42 -16.63 -8.10
CA MET A 334 11.33 -15.86 -7.48
C MET A 334 11.79 -14.47 -7.05
N ARG A 335 12.97 -14.37 -6.41
CA ARG A 335 13.57 -13.10 -5.97
C ARG A 335 13.72 -12.14 -7.15
N PHE A 336 14.22 -12.61 -8.28
CA PHE A 336 14.38 -11.79 -9.49
C PHE A 336 13.05 -11.27 -10.02
N CYS A 337 12.02 -12.10 -10.10
CA CYS A 337 10.69 -11.67 -10.54
C CYS A 337 10.09 -10.62 -9.59
N VAL A 338 10.26 -10.78 -8.27
CA VAL A 338 9.78 -9.81 -7.28
C VAL A 338 10.52 -8.48 -7.43
N LEU A 339 11.85 -8.51 -7.56
CA LEU A 339 12.67 -7.31 -7.68
C LEU A 339 12.33 -6.52 -8.95
N HIS A 340 12.16 -7.21 -10.08
CA HIS A 340 11.69 -6.60 -11.34
C HIS A 340 10.33 -5.93 -11.17
N ASN A 341 9.36 -6.62 -10.58
CA ASN A 341 8.01 -6.08 -10.40
C ASN A 341 8.00 -4.82 -9.51
N LEU A 342 8.74 -4.83 -8.41
CA LEU A 342 8.82 -3.64 -7.54
C LEU A 342 9.47 -2.46 -8.27
N TYR A 343 10.52 -2.71 -9.06
CA TYR A 343 11.13 -1.69 -9.91
C TYR A 343 10.14 -1.14 -10.94
N PHE A 344 9.35 -1.99 -11.60
CA PHE A 344 8.32 -1.58 -12.55
C PHE A 344 7.31 -0.62 -11.90
N TYR A 345 6.80 -0.95 -10.71
CA TYR A 345 5.83 -0.09 -10.00
C TYR A 345 6.44 1.25 -9.58
N ASN A 346 7.66 1.23 -9.02
CA ASN A 346 8.37 2.46 -8.64
C ASN A 346 8.63 3.36 -9.85
N THR A 347 9.01 2.77 -10.98
CA THR A 347 9.24 3.48 -12.25
C THR A 347 7.93 4.06 -12.80
N MET A 348 6.84 3.28 -12.78
CA MET A 348 5.53 3.76 -13.21
C MET A 348 5.06 4.97 -12.38
N MET A 349 5.30 4.98 -11.07
CA MET A 349 5.00 6.16 -10.24
C MET A 349 5.81 7.38 -10.66
N LYS A 350 7.09 7.19 -11.03
CA LYS A 350 7.93 8.27 -11.56
C LYS A 350 7.39 8.80 -12.90
N GLU A 351 7.04 7.92 -13.81
CA GLU A 351 6.46 8.29 -15.11
C GLU A 351 5.13 9.06 -14.95
N ILE A 352 4.27 8.62 -14.03
CA ILE A 352 3.03 9.32 -13.68
C ILE A 352 3.33 10.75 -13.22
N ARG A 353 4.29 10.91 -12.29
CA ARG A 353 4.70 12.22 -11.77
C ARG A 353 5.20 13.15 -12.88
N GLU A 354 6.03 12.64 -13.78
CA GLU A 354 6.54 13.40 -14.92
C GLU A 354 5.43 13.76 -15.93
N ALA A 355 4.45 12.89 -16.13
CA ALA A 355 3.33 13.15 -17.04
C ALA A 355 2.39 14.23 -16.48
N ILE A 356 2.13 14.23 -15.17
CA ILE A 356 1.35 15.28 -14.48
C ILE A 356 2.08 16.63 -14.56
N GLU A 357 3.39 16.64 -14.29
CA GLU A 357 4.21 17.86 -14.37
C GLU A 357 4.25 18.47 -15.78
N LYS A 358 4.14 17.61 -16.81
CA LYS A 358 4.10 18.02 -18.22
C LYS A 358 2.68 18.23 -18.77
N HIS A 359 1.64 18.19 -17.92
CA HIS A 359 0.23 18.33 -18.32
C HIS A 359 -0.20 17.39 -19.46
N ARG A 360 0.28 16.14 -19.41
CA ARG A 360 -0.01 15.09 -20.41
C ARG A 360 -0.42 13.77 -19.77
N PHE A 361 -0.97 13.80 -18.56
CA PHE A 361 -1.28 12.59 -17.82
C PHE A 361 -2.31 11.71 -18.54
N ALA A 362 -3.35 12.31 -19.14
CA ALA A 362 -4.37 11.57 -19.90
C ALA A 362 -3.78 10.83 -21.12
N GLU A 363 -2.85 11.46 -21.84
CA GLU A 363 -2.12 10.83 -22.94
C GLU A 363 -1.27 9.66 -22.43
N TYR A 364 -0.45 9.90 -21.41
CA TYR A 364 0.39 8.86 -20.80
C TYR A 364 -0.44 7.66 -20.31
N LYS A 365 -1.57 7.90 -19.65
CA LYS A 365 -2.50 6.86 -19.20
C LYS A 365 -3.00 6.02 -20.37
N LYS A 366 -3.47 6.67 -21.44
CA LYS A 366 -3.94 5.99 -22.66
C LYS A 366 -2.84 5.17 -23.32
N GLU A 367 -1.62 5.71 -23.43
CA GLU A 367 -0.45 5.02 -23.99
C GLU A 367 -0.03 3.82 -23.13
N LYS A 368 0.08 3.99 -21.82
CA LYS A 368 0.48 2.91 -20.89
C LYS A 368 -0.52 1.77 -20.93
N LEU A 369 -1.82 2.07 -20.82
CA LEU A 369 -2.88 1.07 -20.93
C LEU A 369 -2.91 0.40 -22.31
N GLY A 370 -2.74 1.17 -23.38
CA GLY A 370 -2.68 0.68 -24.75
C GLY A 370 -1.49 -0.25 -25.01
N ARG A 371 -0.32 0.01 -24.40
CA ARG A 371 0.84 -0.89 -24.50
C ARG A 371 0.65 -2.16 -23.69
N MET A 372 0.11 -2.06 -22.48
CA MET A 372 -0.10 -3.20 -21.58
C MET A 372 -1.22 -4.16 -22.02
N SER A 373 -2.13 -3.69 -22.88
CA SER A 373 -3.24 -4.49 -23.42
C SER A 373 -2.91 -5.15 -24.75
N ARG A 374 -1.78 -4.80 -25.40
CA ARG A 374 -1.34 -5.48 -26.62
C ARG A 374 -0.77 -6.86 -26.26
N PRO A 375 -1.15 -7.92 -26.97
CA PRO A 375 -0.38 -9.16 -26.90
C PRO A 375 1.06 -8.87 -27.34
N GLU A 376 2.05 -9.48 -26.66
CA GLU A 376 3.44 -9.44 -27.14
C GLU A 376 3.43 -9.84 -28.62
N MET A 377 3.84 -8.92 -29.51
CA MET A 377 3.98 -9.27 -30.91
C MET A 377 5.09 -10.32 -31.01
N GLU A 378 4.71 -11.55 -31.34
CA GLU A 378 5.64 -12.55 -31.81
C GLU A 378 6.27 -11.98 -33.09
N LYS A 379 7.50 -11.46 -32.98
CA LYS A 379 8.34 -11.30 -34.16
C LYS A 379 8.66 -12.73 -34.61
N GLY A 380 7.84 -13.25 -35.50
CA GLY A 380 8.15 -14.44 -36.25
C GLY A 380 9.32 -14.13 -37.19
N GLU A 381 10.39 -14.89 -37.03
CA GLU A 381 11.32 -15.25 -38.10
C GLU A 381 11.60 -16.75 -38.01
#